data_AF-A0A6L7UT25-F1
#
_entry.id   AF-A0A6L7UT25-F1
#
_cell.length_a   1.000
_cell.length_b   1.000
_cell.length_c   1.000
_cell.angle_alpha   90.00
_cell.angle_beta   90.00
_cell.angle_gamma   90.00
#
_symmetry.space_group_name_H-M   'P 1'
#
loop_
_entity.id
_entity.type
_entity.pdbx_description
1 polymer ?
#
loop_
_entity_poly.entity_id
_entity_poly.type
_entity_poly.pdbx_seq_one_letter_code
_entity_poly.pdbx_strand_id
1 'polypeptide(L)'
;MRHGTLKVLLPVAITMALPAAAVGQEREAAQVMTEREAATVLLNDRDSPDVWHAIGLAVELGSRAGRELRTAVIEAGWAEVRREADARAGLGPVGETDVDLLFMLFEAAEALRDPQAIPLMIEALKNGGGVYDGLADLGAAAFPAVLAAVNDPGGHPYRVSGGLTVLRFMIEDGSLNAPGLEQVREATRERLSGTQGLLVVNAAVRLALALGDPELRRTVERLATDRAFVAALVPPYWDNGTPRKPEHLDWRLDSVQENARLFLSGGGADIGPNRRRTPPR
;
A
#
# COMPACT_ATOMS: atom_id res chain seq x y z
N MET A 1 37.37 -63.70 -36.89
CA MET A 1 38.77 -63.54 -37.37
C MET A 1 38.89 -62.12 -37.91
N ARG A 2 39.81 -61.21 -37.55
CA ARG A 2 41.07 -61.23 -36.81
C ARG A 2 41.33 -59.80 -36.28
N HIS A 3 41.86 -59.72 -35.06
CA HIS A 3 42.88 -58.82 -34.50
C HIS A 3 43.00 -57.31 -34.80
N GLY A 4 43.22 -56.59 -33.69
CA GLY A 4 44.21 -55.50 -33.57
C GLY A 4 43.58 -54.11 -33.42
N THR A 5 43.98 -53.21 -32.52
CA THR A 5 45.11 -53.17 -31.59
C THR A 5 44.77 -52.08 -30.57
N LEU A 6 44.98 -52.33 -29.28
CA LEU A 6 44.90 -51.32 -28.21
C LEU A 6 45.87 -50.15 -28.50
N LYS A 7 45.37 -48.91 -28.42
CA LYS A 7 46.19 -47.74 -28.09
C LYS A 7 45.65 -47.12 -26.82
N VAL A 8 46.37 -47.39 -25.74
CA VAL A 8 46.26 -46.75 -24.43
C VAL A 8 46.72 -45.30 -24.60
N LEU A 9 45.81 -44.34 -24.42
CA LEU A 9 46.15 -42.93 -24.24
C LEU A 9 45.97 -42.60 -22.76
N LEU A 10 47.10 -42.28 -22.12
CA LEU A 10 47.21 -41.77 -20.76
C LEU A 10 46.30 -40.55 -20.56
N PRO A 11 45.47 -40.50 -19.51
CA PRO A 11 44.94 -39.23 -19.03
C PRO A 11 46.07 -38.49 -18.29
N VAL A 12 46.57 -37.41 -18.89
CA VAL A 12 47.37 -36.43 -18.17
C VAL A 12 46.41 -35.69 -17.24
N ALA A 13 46.35 -36.14 -15.99
CA ALA A 13 45.69 -35.44 -14.91
C ALA A 13 46.47 -34.15 -14.62
N ILE A 14 46.00 -33.03 -15.18
CA ILE A 14 46.42 -31.71 -14.72
C ILE A 14 45.71 -31.49 -13.39
N THR A 15 46.42 -31.81 -12.31
CA THR A 15 46.04 -31.48 -10.94
C THR A 15 46.13 -29.97 -10.78
N MET A 16 45.08 -29.24 -11.17
CA MET A 16 44.92 -27.86 -10.75
C MET A 16 44.62 -27.88 -9.25
N ALA A 17 45.68 -27.71 -8.46
CA ALA A 17 45.58 -27.32 -7.07
C ALA A 17 44.95 -25.92 -7.03
N LEU A 18 43.62 -25.87 -7.02
CA LEU A 18 42.92 -24.72 -6.48
C LEU A 18 43.41 -24.59 -5.03
N PRO A 19 44.06 -23.48 -4.63
CA PRO A 19 44.23 -23.23 -3.22
C PRO A 19 42.81 -23.20 -2.66
N ALA A 20 42.50 -24.17 -1.80
CA ALA A 20 41.44 -24.04 -0.82
C ALA A 20 41.85 -22.88 0.10
N ALA A 21 41.75 -21.66 -0.41
CA ALA A 21 41.34 -20.53 0.38
C ALA A 21 39.93 -20.91 0.82
N ALA A 22 39.87 -21.72 1.88
CA ALA A 22 38.88 -21.57 2.92
C ALA A 22 39.02 -20.11 3.38
N VAL A 23 38.45 -19.21 2.57
CA VAL A 23 38.08 -17.89 2.98
C VAL A 23 37.18 -18.17 4.16
N GLY A 24 37.77 -18.04 5.35
CA GLY A 24 37.03 -17.80 6.55
C GLY A 24 36.22 -16.53 6.30
N GLN A 25 35.08 -16.70 5.64
CA GLN A 25 33.88 -16.04 6.12
C GLN A 25 33.63 -16.68 7.49
N GLU A 26 34.46 -16.27 8.47
CA GLU A 26 33.91 -16.00 9.78
C GLU A 26 32.66 -15.19 9.46
N ARG A 27 31.51 -15.87 9.54
CA ARG A 27 30.25 -15.20 9.78
C ARG A 27 30.55 -14.40 11.04
N GLU A 28 30.99 -13.16 10.87
CA GLU A 28 30.77 -12.10 11.84
C GLU A 28 29.35 -12.33 12.26
N ALA A 29 29.18 -12.86 13.48
CA ALA A 29 27.88 -13.16 14.01
C ALA A 29 27.22 -11.79 14.09
N ALA A 30 26.44 -11.46 13.06
CA ALA A 30 25.84 -10.15 12.90
C ALA A 30 25.23 -9.80 14.24
N GLN A 31 25.77 -8.77 14.88
CA GLN A 31 25.41 -8.43 16.24
C GLN A 31 23.90 -8.23 16.24
N VAL A 32 23.18 -9.05 17.02
CA VAL A 32 21.72 -9.02 17.04
C VAL A 32 21.30 -7.69 17.63
N MET A 33 20.78 -6.80 16.80
CA MET A 33 20.28 -5.49 17.21
C MET A 33 19.16 -5.66 18.22
N THR A 34 19.29 -5.00 19.37
CA THR A 34 18.24 -4.94 20.38
C THR A 34 17.16 -3.93 20.01
N GLU A 35 15.95 -4.06 20.57
CA GLU A 35 14.86 -3.09 20.32
C GLU A 35 15.24 -1.65 20.70
N ARG A 36 16.02 -1.48 21.77
CA ARG A 36 16.49 -0.16 22.24
C ARG A 36 17.50 0.45 21.28
N GLU A 37 18.42 -0.36 20.75
CA GLU A 37 19.37 0.08 19.71
C GLU A 37 18.61 0.46 18.44
N ALA A 38 17.67 -0.37 17.98
CA ALA A 38 16.82 -0.08 16.82
C ALA A 38 16.04 1.23 16.99
N ALA A 39 15.42 1.44 18.16
CA ALA A 39 14.71 2.68 18.47
C ALA A 39 15.65 3.90 18.44
N THR A 40 16.89 3.74 18.94
CA THR A 40 17.89 4.81 18.94
C THR A 40 18.32 5.17 17.52
N VAL A 41 18.55 4.18 16.65
CA VAL A 41 18.89 4.37 15.23
C VAL A 41 17.77 5.12 14.51
N LEU A 42 16.52 4.65 14.64
CA LEU A 42 15.36 5.28 14.00
C LEU A 42 15.17 6.76 14.38
N LEU A 43 15.47 7.12 15.63
CA LEU A 43 15.28 8.48 16.15
C LEU A 43 16.44 9.42 15.83
N ASN A 44 17.68 8.92 15.78
CA ASN A 44 18.87 9.78 15.78
C ASN A 44 19.76 9.63 14.55
N ASP A 45 19.68 8.51 13.83
CA ASP A 45 20.64 8.15 12.78
C ASP A 45 19.94 7.54 11.55
N ARG A 46 19.10 8.36 10.91
CA ARG A 46 18.25 7.93 9.79
C ARG A 46 19.00 7.71 8.48
N ASP A 47 20.20 8.29 8.36
CA ASP A 47 21.02 8.17 7.15
C ASP A 47 22.03 7.01 7.27
N SER A 48 22.07 6.33 8.43
CA SER A 48 22.90 5.15 8.65
C SER A 48 22.34 3.91 7.95
N PRO A 49 23.22 3.02 7.43
CA PRO A 49 22.79 1.72 6.91
C PRO A 49 22.06 0.85 7.96
N ASP A 50 22.21 1.15 9.25
CA ASP A 50 21.53 0.43 10.33
C ASP A 50 20.02 0.71 10.39
N VAL A 51 19.54 1.78 9.75
CA VAL A 51 18.10 2.12 9.73
C VAL A 51 17.27 0.99 9.13
N TRP A 52 17.76 0.34 8.09
CA TRP A 52 17.07 -0.78 7.44
C TRP A 52 17.00 -2.02 8.34
N HIS A 53 18.04 -2.27 9.14
CA HIS A 53 18.03 -3.34 10.14
C HIS A 53 17.05 -3.04 11.27
N ALA A 54 16.99 -1.79 11.74
CA ALA A 54 16.04 -1.37 12.77
C ALA A 54 14.58 -1.49 12.30
N ILE A 55 14.29 -1.10 11.05
CA ILE A 55 12.97 -1.28 10.44
C ILE A 55 12.64 -2.76 10.28
N GLY A 56 13.59 -3.56 9.77
CA GLY A 56 13.43 -5.01 9.63
C GLY A 56 13.09 -5.69 10.96
N LEU A 57 13.77 -5.32 12.05
CA LEU A 57 13.46 -5.81 13.39
C LEU A 57 12.03 -5.44 13.82
N ALA A 58 11.59 -4.20 13.57
CA ALA A 58 10.22 -3.78 13.89
C ALA A 58 9.16 -4.58 13.13
N VAL A 59 9.39 -4.86 11.84
CA VAL A 59 8.51 -5.71 11.02
C VAL A 59 8.48 -7.15 11.55
N GLU A 60 9.63 -7.73 11.88
CA GLU A 60 9.74 -9.10 12.40
C GLU A 60 9.01 -9.27 13.74
N LEU A 61 9.19 -8.31 14.65
CA LEU A 61 8.52 -8.29 15.95
C LEU A 61 7.02 -8.05 15.78
N GLY A 62 6.64 -7.14 14.87
CA GLY A 62 5.28 -6.71 14.61
C GLY A 62 4.57 -6.30 15.90
N SER A 63 3.40 -6.88 16.16
CA SER A 63 2.62 -6.62 17.38
C SER A 63 3.27 -7.09 18.69
N ARG A 64 4.47 -7.67 18.66
CA ARG A 64 5.25 -8.00 19.86
C ARG A 64 6.30 -6.94 20.21
N ALA A 65 6.57 -5.99 19.32
CA ALA A 65 7.55 -4.94 19.59
C ALA A 65 7.18 -4.16 20.85
N GLY A 66 8.18 -3.81 21.64
CA GLY A 66 8.06 -2.97 22.82
C GLY A 66 7.65 -1.54 22.47
N ARG A 67 7.12 -0.84 23.47
CA ARG A 67 6.57 0.52 23.31
C ARG A 67 7.59 1.50 22.72
N GLU A 68 8.85 1.42 23.14
CA GLU A 68 9.91 2.32 22.69
C GLU A 68 10.15 2.20 21.17
N LEU A 69 10.28 0.97 20.66
CA LEU A 69 10.47 0.72 19.23
C LEU A 69 9.23 1.14 18.42
N ARG A 70 8.02 0.90 18.93
CA ARG A 70 6.79 1.36 18.26
C ARG A 70 6.75 2.87 18.10
N THR A 71 7.02 3.60 19.18
CA THR A 71 7.07 5.06 19.16
C THR A 71 8.16 5.54 18.20
N ALA A 72 9.34 4.92 18.20
CA ALA A 72 10.42 5.29 17.30
C ALA A 72 10.05 5.11 15.82
N VAL A 73 9.39 4.02 15.44
CA VAL A 73 8.90 3.80 14.07
C VAL A 73 7.88 4.86 13.67
N ILE A 74 6.91 5.18 14.54
CA ILE A 74 5.88 6.20 14.26
C ILE A 74 6.51 7.58 14.08
N GLU A 75 7.44 7.97 14.96
CA GLU A 75 8.13 9.26 14.89
C GLU A 75 9.03 9.37 13.66
N ALA A 76 9.77 8.30 13.32
CA ALA A 76 10.57 8.24 12.11
C ALA A 76 9.69 8.39 10.85
N GLY A 77 8.56 7.68 10.79
CA GLY A 77 7.60 7.81 9.69
C GLY A 77 7.06 9.24 9.54
N TRP A 78 6.70 9.89 10.65
CA TRP A 78 6.28 11.30 10.60
C TRP A 78 7.40 12.25 10.18
N ALA A 79 8.64 11.96 10.55
CA ALA A 79 9.78 12.77 10.14
C ALA A 79 10.00 12.70 8.62
N GLU A 80 9.82 11.53 8.01
CA GLU A 80 9.88 11.38 6.55
C GLU A 80 8.69 12.03 5.83
N VAL A 81 7.47 11.94 6.37
CA VAL A 81 6.31 12.66 5.84
C VAL A 81 6.55 14.18 5.83
N ARG A 82 7.09 14.73 6.92
CA ARG A 82 7.42 16.17 7.00
C ARG A 82 8.49 16.56 5.99
N ARG A 83 9.54 15.74 5.86
CA ARG A 83 10.60 15.93 4.86
C ARG A 83 10.03 15.95 3.43
N GLU A 84 9.13 15.03 3.11
CA GLU A 84 8.44 15.00 1.80
C GLU A 84 7.60 16.28 1.57
N ALA A 85 6.88 16.74 2.60
CA ALA A 85 6.08 17.96 2.53
C ALA A 85 6.95 19.22 2.33
N ASP A 86 8.03 19.34 3.09
CA ASP A 86 8.98 20.45 2.98
C ASP A 86 9.66 20.47 1.60
N ALA A 87 10.04 19.31 1.07
CA ALA A 87 10.60 19.18 -0.28
C ALA A 87 9.60 19.65 -1.34
N ARG A 88 8.31 19.28 -1.24
CA ARG A 88 7.26 19.77 -2.15
C ARG A 88 7.02 21.27 -2.04
N ALA A 89 7.19 21.85 -0.86
CA ALA A 89 7.07 23.28 -0.63
C ALA A 89 8.31 24.08 -1.05
N GLY A 90 9.40 23.41 -1.50
CA GLY A 90 10.67 24.06 -1.81
C GLY A 90 11.42 24.57 -0.58
N LEU A 91 11.07 24.06 0.62
CA LEU A 91 11.69 24.40 1.90
C LEU A 91 12.80 23.42 2.29
N GLY A 92 12.87 22.26 1.63
CA GLY A 92 13.89 21.22 1.85
C GLY A 92 14.86 21.06 0.66
N PRO A 93 15.95 20.29 0.85
CA PRO A 93 16.85 19.95 -0.24
C PRO A 93 16.09 19.23 -1.37
N VAL A 94 16.34 19.67 -2.61
CA VAL A 94 15.72 19.09 -3.80
C VAL A 94 16.38 17.73 -4.06
N GLY A 95 15.69 16.63 -3.72
CA GLY A 95 16.07 15.28 -4.17
C GLY A 95 16.29 14.20 -3.11
N GLU A 96 16.06 14.45 -1.81
CA GLU A 96 16.46 13.51 -0.74
C GLU A 96 15.29 13.02 0.13
N THR A 97 14.07 12.92 -0.38
CA THR A 97 13.12 12.01 0.29
C THR A 97 13.42 10.61 -0.21
N ASP A 98 13.98 9.79 0.68
CA ASP A 98 14.10 8.36 0.42
C ASP A 98 12.69 7.75 0.48
N VAL A 99 12.09 7.62 -0.71
CA VAL A 99 10.74 7.09 -0.88
C VAL A 99 10.68 5.62 -0.41
N ASP A 100 11.75 4.86 -0.59
CA ASP A 100 11.82 3.46 -0.16
C ASP A 100 11.83 3.38 1.37
N LEU A 101 12.59 4.26 2.03
CA LEU A 101 12.58 4.37 3.50
C LEU A 101 11.17 4.71 4.03
N LEU A 102 10.50 5.68 3.40
CA LEU A 102 9.14 6.06 3.78
C LEU A 102 8.16 4.88 3.65
N PHE A 103 8.22 4.12 2.55
CA PHE A 103 7.39 2.93 2.37
C PHE A 103 7.68 1.84 3.40
N MET A 104 8.95 1.60 3.72
CA MET A 104 9.32 0.63 4.75
C MET A 104 8.87 1.03 6.15
N LEU A 105 8.89 2.33 6.47
CA LEU A 105 8.35 2.84 7.75
C LEU A 105 6.84 2.66 7.84
N PHE A 106 6.11 2.79 6.72
CA PHE A 106 4.69 2.48 6.67
C PHE A 106 4.41 0.99 6.83
N GLU A 107 5.21 0.11 6.20
CA GLU A 107 5.11 -1.34 6.39
C GLU A 107 5.41 -1.75 7.84
N ALA A 108 6.41 -1.13 8.48
CA ALA A 108 6.65 -1.32 9.90
C ALA A 108 5.46 -0.87 10.74
N ALA A 109 4.93 0.34 10.50
CA ALA A 109 3.75 0.85 11.21
C ALA A 109 2.52 -0.08 11.08
N GLU A 110 2.28 -0.66 9.90
CA GLU A 110 1.29 -1.71 9.67
C GLU A 110 1.56 -2.93 10.55
N ALA A 111 2.78 -3.48 10.48
CA ALA A 111 3.16 -4.72 11.17
C ALA A 111 3.01 -4.61 12.71
N LEU A 112 3.23 -3.41 13.26
CA LEU A 112 3.10 -3.14 14.69
C LEU A 112 1.66 -3.30 15.22
N ARG A 113 0.65 -3.12 14.37
CA ARG A 113 -0.78 -3.11 14.76
C ARG A 113 -1.05 -2.21 15.97
N ASP A 114 -0.39 -1.06 16.03
CA ASP A 114 -0.53 -0.09 17.11
C ASP A 114 -1.58 0.97 16.74
N PRO A 115 -2.68 1.13 17.51
CA PRO A 115 -3.64 2.21 17.29
C PRO A 115 -3.02 3.62 17.29
N GLN A 116 -1.87 3.83 17.96
CA GLN A 116 -1.16 5.12 17.93
C GLN A 116 -0.61 5.45 16.53
N ALA A 117 -0.43 4.46 15.65
CA ALA A 117 0.02 4.66 14.28
C ALA A 117 -1.11 5.06 13.32
N ILE A 118 -2.39 5.05 13.75
CA ILE A 118 -3.53 5.39 12.88
C ILE A 118 -3.33 6.74 12.17
N PRO A 119 -2.99 7.86 12.86
CA PRO A 119 -2.81 9.14 12.18
C PRO A 119 -1.75 9.11 11.07
N LEU A 120 -0.63 8.43 11.30
CA LEU A 120 0.44 8.26 10.31
C LEU A 120 -0.05 7.42 9.12
N MET A 121 -0.79 6.34 9.38
CA MET A 121 -1.35 5.50 8.32
C MET A 121 -2.43 6.23 7.50
N ILE A 122 -3.21 7.13 8.11
CA ILE A 122 -4.16 7.98 7.38
C ILE A 122 -3.43 8.92 6.42
N GLU A 123 -2.32 9.52 6.86
CA GLU A 123 -1.46 10.33 5.99
C GLU A 123 -0.92 9.51 4.82
N ALA A 124 -0.54 8.26 5.09
CA ALA A 124 0.02 7.32 4.12
C ALA A 124 -1.01 6.75 3.12
N LEU A 125 -2.32 6.94 3.31
CA LEU A 125 -3.36 6.47 2.39
C LEU A 125 -3.14 6.92 0.94
N LYS A 126 -2.48 8.06 0.72
CA LYS A 126 -2.15 8.60 -0.61
C LYS A 126 -1.10 7.77 -1.36
N ASN A 127 -0.32 6.97 -0.64
CA ASN A 127 0.79 6.19 -1.18
C ASN A 127 0.40 4.71 -1.41
N GLY A 128 -0.60 4.24 -0.68
CA GLY A 128 -1.13 2.88 -0.79
C GLY A 128 -0.29 1.80 -0.14
N GLY A 129 -0.30 0.60 -0.72
CA GLY A 129 0.43 -0.55 -0.19
C GLY A 129 -0.21 -1.15 1.07
N GLY A 130 0.65 -1.64 1.96
CA GLY A 130 0.24 -2.39 3.16
C GLY A 130 -0.49 -1.58 4.23
N VAL A 131 -0.42 -0.25 4.16
CA VAL A 131 -1.21 0.67 5.00
C VAL A 131 -2.71 0.35 4.96
N TYR A 132 -3.23 -0.09 3.81
CA TYR A 132 -4.63 -0.45 3.69
C TYR A 132 -5.00 -1.66 4.54
N ASP A 133 -4.12 -2.67 4.54
CA ASP A 133 -4.28 -3.88 5.34
C ASP A 133 -4.15 -3.55 6.83
N GLY A 134 -3.19 -2.72 7.22
CA GLY A 134 -2.97 -2.31 8.61
C GLY A 134 -4.14 -1.52 9.21
N LEU A 135 -4.69 -0.57 8.46
CA LEU A 135 -5.89 0.16 8.91
C LEU A 135 -7.11 -0.75 9.00
N ALA A 136 -7.28 -1.69 8.07
CA ALA A 136 -8.37 -2.66 8.11
C ALA A 136 -8.22 -3.66 9.28
N ASP A 137 -7.00 -4.12 9.57
CA ASP A 137 -6.65 -4.97 10.72
C ASP A 137 -7.01 -4.30 12.06
N LEU A 138 -6.88 -2.97 12.15
CA LEU A 138 -7.29 -2.20 13.33
C LEU A 138 -8.81 -1.99 13.43
N GLY A 139 -9.56 -2.30 12.36
CA GLY A 139 -11.02 -2.38 12.34
C GLY A 139 -11.71 -1.14 12.93
N ALA A 140 -12.58 -1.38 13.93
CA ALA A 140 -13.38 -0.34 14.55
C ALA A 140 -12.57 0.81 15.17
N ALA A 141 -11.32 0.58 15.58
CA ALA A 141 -10.46 1.64 16.13
C ALA A 141 -10.03 2.64 15.05
N ALA A 142 -9.76 2.18 13.82
CA ALA A 142 -9.37 3.02 12.70
C ALA A 142 -10.56 3.62 11.94
N PHE A 143 -11.74 2.99 12.03
CA PHE A 143 -12.93 3.37 11.25
C PHE A 143 -13.24 4.87 11.25
N PRO A 144 -13.32 5.59 12.40
CA PRO A 144 -13.65 7.01 12.38
C PRO A 144 -12.64 7.86 11.61
N ALA A 145 -11.35 7.55 11.72
CA ALA A 145 -10.29 8.27 11.04
C ALA A 145 -10.28 7.99 9.52
N VAL A 146 -10.54 6.73 9.14
CA VAL A 146 -10.66 6.34 7.72
C VAL A 146 -11.86 7.02 7.08
N LEU A 147 -13.02 7.01 7.74
CA LEU A 147 -14.22 7.68 7.24
C LEU A 147 -14.00 9.20 7.13
N ALA A 148 -13.35 9.82 8.12
CA ALA A 148 -13.00 11.24 8.04
C ALA A 148 -12.10 11.54 6.82
N ALA A 149 -11.09 10.70 6.54
CA ALA A 149 -10.22 10.87 5.37
C ALA A 149 -10.95 10.67 4.04
N VAL A 150 -12.01 9.86 4.01
CA VAL A 150 -12.89 9.70 2.85
C VAL A 150 -13.75 10.93 2.63
N ASN A 151 -14.28 11.55 3.70
CA ASN A 151 -15.19 12.69 3.62
C ASN A 151 -14.44 14.02 3.39
N ASP A 152 -13.31 14.20 4.07
CA ASP A 152 -12.45 15.37 3.98
C ASP A 152 -10.97 14.95 3.80
N PRO A 153 -10.49 14.84 2.55
CA PRO A 153 -9.14 14.38 2.29
C PRO A 153 -8.03 15.41 2.57
N GLY A 154 -8.36 16.63 3.04
CA GLY A 154 -7.36 17.65 3.38
C GLY A 154 -6.46 18.06 2.21
N GLY A 155 -7.01 18.11 1.00
CA GLY A 155 -6.28 18.48 -0.22
C GLY A 155 -5.59 17.33 -0.97
N HIS A 156 -5.61 16.10 -0.46
CA HIS A 156 -5.01 14.94 -1.10
C HIS A 156 -6.06 13.95 -1.63
N PRO A 157 -6.56 14.11 -2.87
CA PRO A 157 -7.68 13.30 -3.39
C PRO A 157 -7.41 11.79 -3.38
N TYR A 158 -6.14 11.36 -3.44
CA TYR A 158 -5.76 9.95 -3.35
C TYR A 158 -6.11 9.30 -2.00
N ARG A 159 -6.21 10.09 -0.92
CA ARG A 159 -6.67 9.59 0.40
C ARG A 159 -8.09 9.09 0.35
N VAL A 160 -8.95 9.68 -0.49
CA VAL A 160 -10.33 9.20 -0.68
C VAL A 160 -10.31 7.79 -1.26
N SER A 161 -9.57 7.55 -2.35
CA SER A 161 -9.50 6.22 -2.96
C SER A 161 -8.88 5.16 -2.04
N GLY A 162 -7.84 5.54 -1.27
CA GLY A 162 -7.23 4.67 -0.28
C GLY A 162 -8.20 4.35 0.86
N GLY A 163 -8.86 5.37 1.42
CA GLY A 163 -9.84 5.22 2.49
C GLY A 163 -11.04 4.36 2.08
N LEU A 164 -11.59 4.55 0.87
CA LEU A 164 -12.66 3.70 0.33
C LEU A 164 -12.22 2.23 0.21
N THR A 165 -10.97 1.98 -0.17
CA THR A 165 -10.40 0.63 -0.21
C THR A 165 -10.32 0.01 1.18
N VAL A 166 -9.87 0.78 2.18
CA VAL A 166 -9.83 0.34 3.58
C VAL A 166 -11.24 0.04 4.11
N LEU A 167 -12.22 0.89 3.83
CA LEU A 167 -13.61 0.65 4.22
C LEU A 167 -14.15 -0.64 3.60
N ARG A 168 -13.79 -0.95 2.34
CA ARG A 168 -14.15 -2.22 1.70
C ARG A 168 -13.57 -3.40 2.47
N PHE A 169 -12.28 -3.35 2.80
CA PHE A 169 -11.62 -4.38 3.60
C PHE A 169 -12.28 -4.58 4.97
N MET A 170 -12.62 -3.49 5.66
CA MET A 170 -13.34 -3.59 6.94
C MET A 170 -14.73 -4.25 6.82
N ILE A 171 -15.42 -4.07 5.70
CA ILE A 171 -16.70 -4.74 5.42
C ILE A 171 -16.49 -6.23 5.12
N GLU A 172 -15.52 -6.55 4.27
CA GLU A 172 -15.16 -7.93 3.91
C GLU A 172 -14.71 -8.75 5.12
N ASP A 173 -14.06 -8.09 6.09
CA ASP A 173 -13.60 -8.68 7.35
C ASP A 173 -14.71 -8.72 8.42
N GLY A 174 -15.87 -8.09 8.20
CA GLY A 174 -16.97 -8.02 9.16
C GLY A 174 -16.67 -7.14 10.38
N SER A 175 -15.74 -6.19 10.27
CA SER A 175 -15.23 -5.34 11.36
C SER A 175 -16.17 -4.17 11.72
N LEU A 176 -17.22 -3.93 10.94
CA LEU A 176 -18.15 -2.80 11.12
C LEU A 176 -19.51 -3.26 11.64
N ASN A 177 -20.08 -2.49 12.57
CA ASN A 177 -21.45 -2.66 13.03
C ASN A 177 -22.46 -1.97 12.09
N ALA A 178 -23.76 -2.16 12.32
CA ALA A 178 -24.81 -1.59 11.47
C ALA A 178 -24.75 -0.06 11.32
N PRO A 179 -24.55 0.75 12.40
CA PRO A 179 -24.34 2.20 12.24
C PRO A 179 -23.13 2.56 11.39
N GLY A 180 -22.01 1.84 11.54
CA GLY A 180 -20.82 2.03 10.72
C GLY A 180 -21.09 1.74 9.25
N LEU A 181 -21.77 0.62 8.95
CA LEU A 181 -22.17 0.28 7.58
C LEU A 181 -23.02 1.36 6.93
N GLU A 182 -23.94 2.00 7.68
CA GLU A 182 -24.76 3.07 7.13
C GLU A 182 -23.95 4.33 6.78
N GLN A 183 -22.99 4.71 7.63
CA GLN A 183 -22.07 5.80 7.32
C GLN A 183 -21.23 5.51 6.07
N VAL A 184 -20.83 4.25 5.87
CA VAL A 184 -20.11 3.84 4.65
C VAL A 184 -21.01 3.88 3.42
N ARG A 185 -22.29 3.49 3.52
CA ARG A 185 -23.26 3.64 2.42
C ARG A 185 -23.41 5.10 2.01
N GLU A 186 -23.55 6.01 2.97
CA GLU A 186 -23.65 7.45 2.72
C GLU A 186 -22.42 7.98 1.99
N ALA A 187 -21.23 7.74 2.54
CA ALA A 187 -19.98 8.16 1.92
C ALA A 187 -19.81 7.58 0.51
N THR A 188 -20.24 6.32 0.29
CA THR A 188 -20.19 5.69 -1.04
C THR A 188 -21.17 6.36 -2.02
N ARG A 189 -22.40 6.68 -1.58
CA ARG A 189 -23.39 7.41 -2.39
C ARG A 189 -22.84 8.78 -2.80
N GLU A 190 -22.24 9.51 -1.86
CA GLU A 190 -21.58 10.79 -2.14
C GLU A 190 -20.46 10.63 -3.19
N ARG A 191 -19.58 9.63 -3.03
CA ARG A 191 -18.46 9.37 -3.95
C ARG A 191 -18.84 8.75 -5.28
N LEU A 192 -20.08 8.32 -5.46
CA LEU A 192 -20.68 7.94 -6.75
C LEU A 192 -21.60 9.03 -7.32
N SER A 193 -21.51 10.24 -6.76
CA SER A 193 -22.26 11.42 -7.19
C SER A 193 -21.32 12.62 -7.40
N GLY A 194 -21.82 13.64 -8.11
CA GLY A 194 -21.02 14.82 -8.43
C GLY A 194 -19.80 14.50 -9.29
N THR A 195 -18.80 15.37 -9.27
CA THR A 195 -17.56 15.19 -10.04
C THR A 195 -16.48 14.56 -9.18
N GLN A 196 -15.88 13.47 -9.63
CA GLN A 196 -14.94 12.63 -8.89
C GLN A 196 -13.74 12.22 -9.75
N GLY A 197 -12.58 12.02 -9.11
CA GLY A 197 -11.41 11.46 -9.78
C GLY A 197 -11.62 9.98 -10.17
N LEU A 198 -11.06 9.55 -11.31
CA LEU A 198 -11.13 8.16 -11.80
C LEU A 198 -10.87 7.11 -10.70
N LEU A 199 -9.81 7.30 -9.91
CA LEU A 199 -9.46 6.34 -8.86
C LEU A 199 -10.49 6.30 -7.73
N VAL A 200 -11.08 7.46 -7.40
CA VAL A 200 -12.16 7.56 -6.41
C VAL A 200 -13.40 6.80 -6.90
N VAL A 201 -13.80 7.01 -8.16
CA VAL A 201 -14.93 6.30 -8.77
C VAL A 201 -14.71 4.79 -8.76
N ASN A 202 -13.54 4.32 -9.21
CA ASN A 202 -13.24 2.88 -9.23
C ASN A 202 -13.25 2.27 -7.82
N ALA A 203 -12.70 2.96 -6.82
CA ALA A 203 -12.73 2.50 -5.43
C ALA A 203 -14.18 2.47 -4.87
N ALA A 204 -14.97 3.50 -5.15
CA ALA A 204 -16.36 3.60 -4.72
C ALA A 204 -17.25 2.53 -5.38
N VAL A 205 -17.02 2.19 -6.66
CA VAL A 205 -17.72 1.08 -7.34
C VAL A 205 -17.45 -0.25 -6.63
N ARG A 206 -16.18 -0.56 -6.31
CA ARG A 206 -15.83 -1.81 -5.60
C ARG A 206 -16.47 -1.85 -4.22
N LEU A 207 -16.45 -0.72 -3.50
CA LEU A 207 -17.09 -0.60 -2.18
C LEU A 207 -18.62 -0.77 -2.25
N ALA A 208 -19.27 -0.15 -3.23
CA ALA A 208 -20.72 -0.27 -3.48
C ALA A 208 -21.15 -1.73 -3.67
N LEU A 209 -20.36 -2.52 -4.42
CA LEU A 209 -20.64 -3.94 -4.63
C LEU A 209 -20.40 -4.76 -3.36
N ALA A 210 -19.34 -4.47 -2.60
CA ALA A 210 -19.05 -5.15 -1.33
C ALA A 210 -20.12 -4.88 -0.25
N LEU A 211 -20.73 -3.69 -0.26
CA LEU A 211 -21.84 -3.33 0.63
C LEU A 211 -23.11 -4.15 0.38
N GLY A 212 -23.28 -4.72 -0.82
CA GLY A 212 -24.49 -5.47 -1.20
C GLY A 212 -25.77 -4.63 -1.24
N ASP A 213 -25.65 -3.30 -1.29
CA ASP A 213 -26.78 -2.39 -1.27
C ASP A 213 -27.47 -2.30 -2.65
N PRO A 214 -28.80 -2.55 -2.76
CA PRO A 214 -29.49 -2.57 -4.05
C PRO A 214 -29.54 -1.23 -4.79
N GLU A 215 -29.48 -0.10 -4.08
CA GLU A 215 -29.45 1.22 -4.71
C GLU A 215 -28.08 1.53 -5.27
N LEU A 216 -27.03 1.32 -4.49
CA LEU A 216 -25.65 1.46 -4.93
C LEU A 216 -25.35 0.53 -6.11
N ARG A 217 -25.86 -0.71 -6.08
CA ARG A 217 -25.74 -1.64 -7.22
C ARG A 217 -26.36 -1.06 -8.49
N ARG A 218 -27.58 -0.50 -8.44
CA ARG A 218 -28.22 0.14 -9.60
C ARG A 218 -27.41 1.31 -10.14
N THR A 219 -26.76 2.08 -9.26
CA THR A 219 -25.82 3.14 -9.67
C THR A 219 -24.63 2.57 -10.44
N VAL A 220 -24.04 1.45 -9.98
CA VAL A 220 -22.95 0.77 -10.70
C VAL A 220 -23.42 0.21 -12.05
N GLU A 221 -24.61 -0.39 -12.10
CA GLU A 221 -25.23 -0.86 -13.35
C GLU A 221 -25.42 0.29 -14.34
N ARG A 222 -25.85 1.46 -13.86
CA ARG A 222 -25.94 2.67 -14.69
C ARG A 222 -24.58 3.12 -15.20
N LEU A 223 -23.53 3.15 -14.36
CA LEU A 223 -22.16 3.46 -14.82
C LEU A 223 -21.72 2.52 -15.96
N ALA A 224 -22.05 1.23 -15.86
CA ALA A 224 -21.70 0.24 -16.87
C ALA A 224 -22.38 0.46 -18.24
N THR A 225 -23.56 1.10 -18.28
CA THR A 225 -24.38 1.22 -19.50
C THR A 225 -24.58 2.65 -20.02
N ASP A 226 -24.44 3.67 -19.18
CA ASP A 226 -24.76 5.06 -19.49
C ASP A 226 -23.48 5.92 -19.51
N ARG A 227 -22.93 6.14 -20.71
CA ARG A 227 -21.70 6.93 -20.87
C ARG A 227 -21.90 8.38 -20.43
N ALA A 228 -23.09 8.95 -20.63
CA ALA A 228 -23.38 10.32 -20.23
C ALA A 228 -23.37 10.46 -18.71
N PHE A 229 -23.84 9.42 -17.99
CA PHE A 229 -23.73 9.36 -16.54
C PHE A 229 -22.27 9.31 -16.08
N VAL A 230 -21.41 8.51 -16.74
CA VAL A 230 -19.96 8.51 -16.44
C VAL A 230 -19.31 9.87 -16.73
N ALA A 231 -19.69 10.52 -17.84
CA ALA A 231 -19.16 11.83 -18.21
C ALA A 231 -19.56 12.93 -17.21
N ALA A 232 -20.72 12.81 -16.55
CA ALA A 232 -21.11 13.69 -15.46
C ALA A 232 -20.31 13.44 -14.17
N LEU A 233 -19.82 12.21 -13.97
CA LEU A 233 -19.07 11.80 -12.79
C LEU A 233 -17.56 12.08 -12.91
N VAL A 234 -16.97 12.00 -14.11
CA VAL A 234 -15.52 12.15 -14.32
C VAL A 234 -15.21 13.52 -14.93
N PRO A 235 -14.40 14.38 -14.29
CA PRO A 235 -14.11 15.71 -14.80
C PRO A 235 -13.36 15.65 -16.14
N PRO A 236 -13.68 16.57 -17.08
CA PRO A 236 -12.93 16.71 -18.33
C PRO A 236 -11.58 17.41 -18.12
N TYR A 237 -11.29 17.88 -16.91
CA TYR A 237 -10.06 18.59 -16.53
C TYR A 237 -9.13 17.71 -15.68
N TRP A 238 -7.85 18.06 -15.67
CA TRP A 238 -6.90 17.62 -14.66
C TRP A 238 -7.18 18.35 -13.33
N ASP A 239 -6.57 17.87 -12.24
CA ASP A 239 -6.74 18.46 -10.91
C ASP A 239 -6.20 19.91 -10.85
N ASN A 240 -5.30 20.28 -11.75
CA ASN A 240 -4.79 21.65 -11.93
C ASN A 240 -5.68 22.53 -12.83
N GLY A 241 -6.89 22.08 -13.18
CA GLY A 241 -7.84 22.81 -14.01
C GLY A 241 -7.52 22.81 -15.52
N THR A 242 -6.42 22.21 -15.95
CA THR A 242 -6.09 22.15 -17.38
C THR A 242 -7.02 21.18 -18.11
N PRO A 243 -7.58 21.55 -19.28
CA PRO A 243 -8.37 20.63 -20.08
C PRO A 243 -7.56 19.39 -20.44
N ARG A 244 -8.17 18.22 -20.32
CA ARG A 244 -7.56 16.99 -20.83
C ARG A 244 -7.67 16.96 -22.34
N LYS A 245 -6.69 16.31 -22.99
CA LYS A 245 -6.84 15.95 -24.39
C LYS A 245 -8.05 15.02 -24.54
N PRO A 246 -8.86 15.13 -25.62
CA PRO A 246 -10.03 14.29 -25.83
C PRO A 246 -9.73 12.79 -25.69
N GLU A 247 -8.60 12.32 -26.25
CA GLU A 247 -8.21 10.91 -26.14
C GLU A 247 -8.02 10.41 -24.70
N HIS A 248 -7.52 11.28 -23.80
CA HIS A 248 -7.35 10.94 -22.40
C HIS A 248 -8.68 10.94 -21.65
N LEU A 249 -9.63 11.78 -22.05
CA LEU A 249 -10.96 11.79 -21.45
C LEU A 249 -11.72 10.52 -21.84
N ASP A 250 -11.76 10.19 -23.13
CA ASP A 250 -12.44 8.98 -23.62
C ASP A 250 -11.92 7.71 -22.95
N TRP A 251 -10.59 7.55 -22.87
CA TRP A 251 -9.99 6.41 -22.17
C TRP A 251 -10.45 6.29 -20.70
N ARG A 252 -10.59 7.42 -19.96
CA ARG A 252 -11.07 7.37 -18.57
C ARG A 252 -12.54 6.99 -18.48
N LEU A 253 -13.38 7.54 -19.35
CA LEU A 253 -14.80 7.21 -19.40
C LEU A 253 -14.96 5.71 -19.69
N ASP A 254 -14.25 5.21 -20.70
CA ASP A 254 -14.21 3.80 -21.06
C ASP A 254 -13.71 2.93 -19.90
N SER A 255 -12.64 3.35 -19.22
CA SER A 255 -12.08 2.64 -18.07
C SER A 255 -13.09 2.50 -16.91
N VAL A 256 -13.85 3.56 -16.59
CA VAL A 256 -14.90 3.47 -15.56
C VAL A 256 -16.01 2.50 -15.98
N GLN A 257 -16.47 2.59 -17.23
CA GLN A 257 -17.53 1.72 -17.75
C GLN A 257 -17.08 0.26 -17.77
N GLU A 258 -15.86 -0.01 -18.24
CA GLU A 258 -15.28 -1.35 -18.31
C GLU A 258 -15.09 -1.93 -16.91
N ASN A 259 -14.53 -1.17 -15.97
CA ASN A 259 -14.39 -1.60 -14.58
C ASN A 259 -15.75 -1.90 -13.93
N ALA A 260 -16.77 -1.05 -14.15
CA ALA A 260 -18.10 -1.30 -13.63
C ALA A 260 -18.69 -2.62 -14.17
N ARG A 261 -18.56 -2.89 -15.48
CA ARG A 261 -18.99 -4.16 -16.10
C ARG A 261 -18.23 -5.35 -15.53
N LEU A 262 -16.90 -5.23 -15.45
CA LEU A 262 -16.02 -6.24 -14.92
C LEU A 262 -16.42 -6.62 -13.49
N PHE A 263 -16.54 -5.65 -12.59
CA PHE A 263 -16.88 -5.91 -11.20
C PHE A 263 -18.32 -6.44 -11.02
N LEU A 264 -19.29 -5.97 -11.81
CA LEU A 264 -20.66 -6.49 -11.78
C LEU A 264 -20.75 -7.97 -12.19
N SER A 265 -19.85 -8.42 -13.08
CA SER A 265 -19.77 -9.82 -13.52
C SER A 265 -19.13 -10.75 -12.49
N GLY A 266 -18.68 -10.23 -11.34
CA GLY A 266 -17.85 -10.95 -10.37
C GLY A 266 -16.39 -11.09 -10.80
N GLY A 267 -16.03 -10.60 -11.99
CA GLY A 267 -14.64 -10.45 -12.41
C GLY A 267 -13.93 -9.31 -11.68
N GLY A 268 -12.59 -9.28 -11.72
CA GLY A 268 -11.81 -8.21 -11.11
C GLY A 268 -11.68 -8.29 -9.59
N ALA A 269 -12.01 -9.43 -8.97
CA ALA A 269 -11.62 -9.72 -7.60
C ALA A 269 -10.09 -9.65 -7.42
N ASP A 270 -9.34 -9.89 -8.49
CA ASP A 270 -7.89 -9.82 -8.62
C ASP A 270 -7.38 -8.43 -9.06
N ILE A 271 -8.25 -7.54 -9.54
CA ILE A 271 -7.88 -6.24 -10.11
C ILE A 271 -7.90 -5.15 -9.05
N GLY A 272 -6.72 -4.64 -8.72
CA GLY A 272 -6.48 -3.57 -7.75
C GLY A 272 -5.96 -4.10 -6.41
N PRO A 273 -5.96 -3.28 -5.35
CA PRO A 273 -5.48 -3.73 -4.04
C PRO A 273 -6.35 -4.89 -3.54
N ASN A 274 -5.67 -5.99 -3.20
CA ASN A 274 -6.27 -7.22 -2.70
C ASN A 274 -5.97 -7.32 -1.20
N ARG A 275 -6.96 -7.73 -0.42
CA ARG A 275 -6.80 -7.90 1.02
C ARG A 275 -5.79 -9.00 1.28
N ARG A 276 -4.63 -8.67 1.87
CA ARG A 276 -3.67 -9.69 2.30
C ARG A 276 -4.15 -10.18 3.66
N ARG A 277 -4.93 -11.27 3.66
CA ARG A 277 -5.30 -11.93 4.91
C ARG A 277 -4.04 -12.48 5.56
N THR A 278 -3.52 -11.79 6.58
CA THR A 278 -2.54 -12.40 7.46
C THR A 278 -3.25 -13.58 8.15
N PRO A 279 -2.75 -14.82 8.05
CA PRO A 279 -3.34 -15.91 8.80
C PRO A 279 -3.42 -15.51 10.29
N PRO A 280 -4.52 -15.83 10.99
CA PRO A 280 -4.58 -15.62 12.43
C PRO A 280 -3.38 -16.36 13.04
N ARG A 281 -2.50 -15.61 13.71
CA ARG A 281 -1.37 -16.17 14.45
C ARG A 281 -1.86 -16.80 15.74
#